data_AF-A0A4R4EDJ9-F1
#
_entry.id   AF-A0A4R4EDJ9-F1
#
_cell.length_a   1.000
_cell.length_b   1.000
_cell.length_c   1.000
_cell.angle_alpha   90.00
_cell.angle_beta   90.00
_cell.angle_gamma   90.00
#
_symmetry.space_group_name_H-M   'P 1'
#
loop_
_entity.id
_entity.type
_entity.pdbx_description
1 polymer ?
#
loop_
_entity_poly.entity_id
_entity_poly.type
_entity_poly.pdbx_seq_one_letter_code
_entity_poly.pdbx_strand_id
1 'polypeptide(L)' 'MTKPELDEQEWEIISRAIGESMSQGIEITLQLFDPFDDVEVRGVVTKIDQQLKRIKLEYDGDYDWFKLEDILSVK' A
#
# COMPACT_ATOMS: atom_id res chain seq x y z
N MET A 1 2.94 -14.60 -14.46
CA MET A 1 3.14 -14.83 -13.02
C MET A 1 1.80 -14.67 -12.33
N THR A 2 1.45 -15.57 -11.41
CA THR A 2 0.23 -15.46 -10.59
C THR A 2 0.53 -14.62 -9.37
N LYS A 3 -0.35 -13.66 -9.08
CA LYS A 3 -0.29 -12.86 -7.87
C LYS A 3 -0.46 -13.77 -6.64
N PRO A 4 0.41 -13.67 -5.61
CA PRO A 4 0.25 -14.45 -4.41
C PRO A 4 -1.08 -14.08 -3.73
N GLU A 5 -1.78 -15.09 -3.20
CA GLU A 5 -2.95 -14.88 -2.38
C GLU A 5 -2.50 -14.52 -0.96
N LEU A 6 -2.77 -13.28 -0.55
CA LEU A 6 -2.57 -12.80 0.81
C LEU A 6 -3.59 -13.45 1.74
N ASP A 7 -3.12 -14.07 2.82
CA ASP A 7 -4.01 -14.59 3.85
C ASP A 7 -4.58 -13.46 4.74
N GLU A 8 -5.58 -13.78 5.56
CA GLU A 8 -6.26 -12.80 6.40
C GLU A 8 -5.30 -12.08 7.36
N GLN A 9 -4.25 -12.76 7.85
CA GLN A 9 -3.30 -12.15 8.78
C GLN A 9 -2.44 -11.10 8.07
N GLU A 10 -2.01 -11.38 6.84
CA GLU A 10 -1.23 -10.42 6.04
C GLU A 10 -2.07 -9.19 5.69
N TRP A 11 -3.35 -9.37 5.36
CA TRP A 11 -4.28 -8.27 5.13
C TRP A 11 -4.51 -7.39 6.35
N GLU A 12 -4.61 -7.98 7.54
CA GLU A 12 -4.73 -7.24 8.79
C GLU A 12 -3.48 -6.38 9.04
N ILE A 13 -2.27 -6.92 8.79
CA ILE A 13 -1.02 -6.18 8.91
C ILE A 13 -0.99 -4.98 7.95
N ILE A 14 -1.33 -5.21 6.68
CA ILE A 14 -1.39 -4.16 5.65
C ILE A 14 -2.39 -3.07 6.04
N SER A 15 -3.61 -3.47 6.40
CA SER A 15 -4.69 -2.56 6.76
C SER A 15 -4.33 -1.71 7.98
N ARG A 16 -3.71 -2.33 8.98
CA ARG A 16 -3.24 -1.65 10.17
C ARG A 16 -2.14 -0.64 9.85
N ALA A 17 -1.12 -1.03 9.08
CA ALA A 17 -0.02 -0.13 8.72
C ALA A 17 -0.51 1.09 7.91
N ILE A 18 -1.44 0.87 6.96
CA ILE A 18 -2.09 1.95 6.21
C ILE A 18 -2.84 2.89 7.16
N GLY A 19 -3.58 2.35 8.12
CA GLY A 19 -4.31 3.14 9.12
C GLY A 19 -3.40 3.93 10.07
N GLU A 20 -2.29 3.34 10.50
CA GLU A 20 -1.26 4.00 11.32
C GLU A 20 -0.56 5.10 10.54
N SER A 21 -0.17 4.84 9.29
CA SER A 21 0.40 5.82 8.37
C SER A 21 -0.53 7.03 8.19
N MET A 22 -1.81 6.78 7.92
CA MET A 22 -2.80 7.83 7.73
C MET A 22 -3.10 8.63 9.00
N SER A 23 -3.16 7.98 10.16
CA SER A 23 -3.52 8.64 11.41
C SER A 23 -2.35 9.38 12.08
N GLN A 24 -1.14 8.85 11.94
CA GLN A 24 0.07 9.36 12.62
C GLN A 24 1.04 10.06 11.66
N GLY A 25 0.79 10.01 10.34
CA GLY A 25 1.72 10.54 9.34
C GLY A 25 3.02 9.75 9.26
N ILE A 26 2.98 8.46 9.60
CA ILE A 26 4.16 7.58 9.56
C ILE A 26 4.40 7.14 8.12
N GLU A 27 5.66 7.16 7.71
CA GLU A 27 6.07 6.67 6.41
C GLU A 27 6.13 5.14 6.40
N ILE A 28 5.54 4.52 5.39
CA ILE A 28 5.51 3.07 5.19
C ILE A 28 6.11 2.72 3.83
N THR A 29 6.64 1.51 3.70
CA THR A 29 7.11 0.98 2.41
C THR A 29 6.16 -0.12 1.95
N LEU A 30 5.50 0.09 0.82
CA LEU A 30 4.62 -0.89 0.19
C LEU A 30 5.39 -1.64 -0.88
N GLN A 31 5.29 -2.97 -0.86
CA GLN A 31 5.70 -3.80 -1.98
C GLN A 31 4.46 -4.05 -2.85
N LEU A 32 4.56 -3.76 -4.13
CA LEU A 32 3.48 -3.91 -5.11
C LEU A 32 3.74 -5.09 -6.04
N PHE A 33 2.66 -5.72 -6.47
CA PHE A 33 2.67 -6.73 -7.50
C PHE A 33 2.81 -6.05 -8.85
N ASP A 34 3.94 -6.27 -9.50
CA ASP A 34 4.10 -5.99 -10.92
C ASP A 34 4.58 -7.26 -11.65
N PRO A 35 4.04 -7.57 -12.84
CA PRO A 35 4.39 -8.78 -13.57
C PRO A 35 5.79 -8.77 -14.20
N PHE A 36 6.51 -7.65 -14.15
CA PHE A 36 7.82 -7.48 -14.77
C PHE A 36 8.91 -7.14 -13.73
N ASP A 37 8.58 -6.40 -12.68
CA ASP A 37 9.55 -5.94 -11.66
C ASP A 37 9.01 -6.05 -10.22
N ASP A 38 9.92 -6.05 -9.24
CA ASP A 38 9.58 -5.82 -7.84
C ASP A 38 9.47 -4.31 -7.61
N VAL A 39 8.25 -3.82 -7.41
CA VAL A 39 8.00 -2.40 -7.20
C VAL A 39 7.84 -2.13 -5.70
N GLU A 40 8.79 -1.40 -5.12
CA GLU A 40 8.68 -0.87 -3.75
C GLU A 40 8.45 0.65 -3.79
N VAL A 41 7.41 1.11 -3.11
CA VAL A 41 7.09 2.54 -2.98
C VAL A 41 7.06 2.92 -1.52
N ARG A 42 7.74 4.02 -1.18
CA ARG A 42 7.87 4.51 0.19
C ARG A 42 7.25 5.88 0.30
N GLY A 43 6.37 6.07 1.29
CA GLY A 43 5.70 7.35 1.49
C GLY A 43 4.67 7.31 2.61
N VAL A 44 3.90 8.38 2.73
CA VAL A 44 2.86 8.52 3.77
C VAL A 44 1.48 8.39 3.13
N VAL A 45 0.64 7.54 3.72
CA VAL A 45 -0.76 7.43 3.28
C VAL A 45 -1.51 8.68 3.71
N THR A 46 -2.10 9.40 2.76
CA THR A 46 -2.86 10.63 3.07
C THR A 46 -4.35 10.50 2.79
N LYS A 47 -4.75 9.54 1.94
CA LYS A 47 -6.16 9.25 1.64
C LYS A 47 -6.38 7.78 1.35
N ILE A 48 -7.58 7.32 1.67
CA ILE A 48 -8.10 6.00 1.32
C ILE A 48 -9.40 6.19 0.54
N ASP A 49 -9.49 5.58 -0.64
CA ASP A 49 -10.68 5.55 -1.48
C ASP A 49 -11.28 4.15 -1.40
N GLN A 50 -12.31 3.99 -0.57
CA GLN A 50 -12.97 2.71 -0.34
C GLN A 50 -13.82 2.25 -1.53
N GLN A 51 -14.29 3.18 -2.39
CA GLN A 51 -15.08 2.82 -3.57
C GLN A 51 -14.20 2.15 -4.63
N LEU A 52 -13.02 2.74 -4.87
CA LEU A 52 -12.07 2.23 -5.86
C LEU A 52 -11.00 1.32 -5.26
N LYS A 53 -11.09 1.03 -3.95
CA LYS A 53 -10.16 0.18 -3.19
C LYS A 53 -8.69 0.56 -3.44
N ARG A 54 -8.37 1.83 -3.27
CA ARG A 54 -7.03 2.38 -3.50
C ARG A 54 -6.63 3.37 -2.41
N ILE A 55 -5.33 3.55 -2.25
CA ILE A 55 -4.75 4.50 -1.29
C ILE A 55 -3.91 5.52 -2.03
N LYS A 56 -3.91 6.75 -1.52
CA LYS A 56 -3.02 7.82 -1.96
C LYS A 56 -1.78 7.80 -1.07
N LEU A 57 -0.62 7.58 -1.68
CA LEU A 57 0.68 7.65 -1.01
C LEU A 57 1.39 8.91 -1.50
N GLU A 58 1.81 9.77 -0.57
CA GLU A 58 2.61 10.96 -0.88
C GLU A 58 4.09 10.71 -0.57
N TYR A 59 4.96 11.12 -1.50
CA TYR A 59 6.40 10.91 -1.42
C TYR A 59 7.15 11.97 -2.24
N ASP A 60 8.26 12.48 -1.72
CA ASP A 60 9.14 13.49 -2.37
C ASP A 60 8.41 14.68 -3.04
N GLY A 61 7.30 15.15 -2.46
CA GLY A 61 6.51 16.26 -3.01
C GLY A 61 5.56 15.89 -4.15
N ASP A 62 5.49 14.61 -4.52
CA ASP A 62 4.54 14.04 -5.47
C ASP A 62 3.59 13.04 -4.76
N TYR A 63 2.71 12.41 -5.53
CA TYR A 63 1.82 11.39 -5.02
C TYR A 63 1.35 10.43 -6.10
N ASP A 64 1.06 9.20 -5.68
CA ASP A 64 0.38 8.23 -6.53
C ASP A 64 -0.77 7.53 -5.82
N TRP A 65 -1.63 6.93 -6.65
CA TRP A 65 -2.71 6.07 -6.20
C TRP A 65 -2.38 4.61 -6.47
N PHE A 66 -2.35 3.81 -5.42
CA PHE A 66 -2.08 2.39 -5.50
C PHE A 66 -3.32 1.59 -5.12
N LYS A 67 -3.69 0.60 -5.94
CA LYS A 67 -4.82 -0.27 -5.59
C LYS A 67 -4.41 -1.17 -4.43
N LEU A 68 -5.31 -1.35 -3.48
CA LEU A 68 -5.12 -2.25 -2.35
C LEU A 68 -4.82 -3.66 -2.84
N GLU A 69 -5.54 -4.11 -3.88
CA GLU A 69 -5.32 -5.44 -4.44
C GLU A 69 -3.87 -5.64 -4.84
N ASP A 70 -3.18 -4.64 -5.39
CA ASP A 70 -1.80 -4.73 -5.89
C ASP A 70 -0.75 -4.70 -4.79
N ILE A 71 -1.12 -4.45 -3.53
CA ILE A 71 -0.18 -4.51 -2.41
C ILE A 71 0.11 -5.97 -2.08
N LEU A 72 1.40 -6.31 -2.00
CA LEU A 72 1.91 -7.61 -1.61
C LEU A 72 2.38 -7.65 -0.16
N SER A 73 2.93 -6.54 0.35
CA SER A 73 3.38 -6.46 1.75
C SER A 73 3.61 -5.01 2.15
N VAL A 74 3.78 -4.78 3.45
CA VAL A 74 4.15 -3.49 4.03
C VAL A 74 5.30 -3.66 5.01
N LYS A 75 6.20 -2.67 5.07
CA LYS A 75 7.33 -2.58 5.99
C LYS A 75 7.41 -1.21 6.66
#